data_AF-A0A7Y9JI68-F1
#
_entry.id   AF-A0A7Y9JI68-F1
#
_cell.length_a   1.000
_cell.length_b   1.000
_cell.length_c   1.000
_cell.angle_alpha   90.00
_cell.angle_beta   90.00
_cell.angle_gamma   90.00
#
_symmetry.space_group_name_H-M   'P 1'
#
loop_
_entity.id
_entity.type
_entity.pdbx_description
1 polymer ?
#
loop_
_entity_poly.entity_id
_entity_poly.type
_entity_poly.pdbx_seq_one_letter_code
_entity_poly.pdbx_strand_id
1 'polypeptide(L)' 'MVNAPDVSVEEAKARLRDAFPAWSIIHTRDTGRWWATRGPLTRKILDRPSDVCADTAEELADKIRAVTRDE' A
#
# COMPACT_ATOMS: atom_id res chain seq x y z
N MET A 1 26.00 15.69 -4.08
CA MET A 1 25.30 14.81 -3.12
C MET A 1 24.08 14.25 -3.82
N VAL A 2 24.13 12.98 -4.25
CA VAL A 2 22.97 12.31 -4.84
C VAL A 2 21.97 12.05 -3.73
N ASN A 3 20.76 12.60 -3.85
CA ASN A 3 19.70 12.38 -2.89
C ASN A 3 19.19 10.95 -3.12
N ALA A 4 19.75 9.97 -2.42
CA ALA A 4 19.30 8.59 -2.45
C ALA A 4 18.16 8.40 -1.43
N PRO A 5 16.91 8.66 -1.84
CA PRO A 5 15.82 7.77 -1.43
C PRO A 5 14.85 7.36 -2.56
N ASP A 6 15.03 7.81 -3.80
CA ASP A 6 14.03 7.55 -4.87
C ASP A 6 14.06 6.11 -5.43
N VAL A 7 15.21 5.42 -5.33
CA VAL A 7 15.32 3.98 -5.66
C VAL A 7 14.51 3.11 -4.67
N SER A 8 14.06 3.66 -3.53
CA SER A 8 13.41 2.91 -2.44
C SER A 8 11.88 2.84 -2.53
N VAL A 9 11.21 3.80 -3.16
CA VAL A 9 9.73 3.86 -3.19
C VAL A 9 9.18 3.05 -4.37
N GLU A 10 9.66 3.28 -5.59
CA GLU A 10 9.11 2.56 -6.75
C GLU A 10 9.45 1.06 -6.70
N GLU A 11 10.61 0.69 -6.13
CA GLU A 11 10.98 -0.71 -5.88
C GLU A 11 10.09 -1.33 -4.80
N ALA A 12 9.86 -0.64 -3.67
CA ALA A 12 8.93 -1.12 -2.64
C ALA A 12 7.51 -1.28 -3.19
N LYS A 13 7.05 -0.32 -4.01
CA LYS A 13 5.76 -0.39 -4.69
C LYS A 13 5.69 -1.56 -5.67
N ALA A 14 6.78 -1.85 -6.40
CA ALA A 14 6.86 -3.01 -7.28
C ALA A 14 6.79 -4.31 -6.51
N ARG A 15 7.57 -4.46 -5.42
CA ARG A 15 7.50 -5.63 -4.53
C ARG A 15 6.11 -5.83 -3.91
N LEU A 16 5.47 -4.74 -3.48
CA LEU A 16 4.12 -4.81 -2.91
C LEU A 16 3.08 -5.22 -3.96
N ARG A 17 3.16 -4.72 -5.19
CA ARG A 17 2.26 -5.14 -6.28
C ARG A 17 2.50 -6.59 -6.71
N ASP A 18 3.76 -7.03 -6.70
CA ASP A 18 4.13 -8.41 -7.01
C ASP A 18 3.61 -9.38 -5.93
N ALA A 19 3.77 -9.02 -4.66
CA ALA A 19 3.25 -9.78 -3.53
C ALA A 19 1.72 -9.73 -3.42
N PHE A 20 1.10 -8.62 -3.83
CA PHE A 20 -0.33 -8.35 -3.66
C PHE A 20 -0.95 -7.79 -4.95
N PRO A 21 -1.08 -8.61 -6.01
CA PRO A 21 -1.62 -8.15 -7.29
C PRO A 21 -3.10 -7.71 -7.23
N ALA A 22 -3.83 -8.16 -6.20
CA ALA A 22 -5.22 -7.75 -5.93
C ALA A 22 -5.33 -6.35 -5.29
N TRP A 23 -4.21 -5.75 -4.88
CA TRP A 23 -4.14 -4.48 -4.18
C TRP A 23 -3.47 -3.39 -5.02
N SER A 24 -4.06 -2.21 -5.01
CA SER A 24 -3.55 -1.00 -5.65
C SER A 24 -2.75 -0.19 -4.64
N ILE A 25 -1.44 -0.09 -4.85
CA ILE A 25 -0.52 0.62 -3.95
C ILE A 25 -0.35 2.08 -4.41
N ILE A 26 -0.57 3.02 -3.50
CA ILE A 26 -0.48 4.47 -3.71
C ILE A 26 0.49 5.04 -2.66
N HIS A 27 1.40 5.92 -3.07
CA HIS A 27 2.31 6.61 -2.17
C HIS A 27 2.15 8.11 -2.36
N THR A 28 1.75 8.80 -1.31
CA THR A 28 1.56 10.25 -1.31
C THR A 28 2.88 10.91 -0.94
N ARG A 29 3.60 11.47 -1.93
CA ARG A 29 4.89 12.16 -1.71
C ARG A 29 4.78 13.41 -0.84
N ASP A 30 3.60 14.02 -0.78
CA ASP A 30 3.33 15.23 0.01
C ASP A 30 3.40 14.98 1.53
N THR A 31 2.84 13.86 1.98
CA THR A 31 2.80 13.47 3.40
C THR A 31 3.74 12.29 3.73
N GLY A 32 4.37 11.69 2.72
CA GLY A 32 5.19 10.48 2.85
C GLY A 32 4.38 9.21 3.16
N ARG A 33 3.04 9.26 3.05
CA ARG A 33 2.17 8.16 3.46
C ARG A 33 1.93 7.15 2.34
N TRP A 34 1.92 5.89 2.74
CA TRP A 34 1.60 4.73 1.92
C TRP A 34 0.16 4.29 2.12
N TRP A 35 -0.48 3.95 1.02
CA TRP A 35 -1.87 3.51 0.95
C TRP A 35 -1.95 2.28 0.07
N ALA A 36 -2.78 1.33 0.44
CA ALA A 36 -3.13 0.19 -0.40
C ALA A 36 -4.64 0.02 -0.40
N THR A 37 -5.22 -0.08 -1.59
CA THR A 37 -6.66 -0.21 -1.77
C THR A 37 -6.96 -1.45 -2.61
N ARG A 38 -7.93 -2.26 -2.17
CA ARG A 38 -8.39 -3.42 -2.97
C ARG A 38 -9.40 -2.96 -4.03
N GLY A 39 -9.21 -3.34 -5.29
CA GLY A 39 -10.12 -2.97 -6.39
C GLY A 39 -11.31 -3.93 -6.55
N PRO A 40 -12.43 -3.52 -7.20
CA PRO A 40 -12.92 -2.16 -7.41
C PRO A 40 -13.64 -1.63 -6.16
N LEU A 41 -13.23 -0.44 -5.71
CA LEU A 41 -13.81 0.32 -4.60
C LEU A 41 -15.28 0.65 -4.92
N THR A 42 -16.16 -0.31 -4.62
CA THR A 42 -17.59 -0.09 -4.68
C THR A 42 -17.94 0.75 -3.45
N ARG A 43 -18.77 1.79 -3.60
CA ARG A 43 -19.19 2.71 -2.52
C ARG A 43 -19.72 2.01 -1.25
N LYS A 44 -20.04 0.72 -1.33
CA LYS A 44 -20.41 -0.19 -0.24
C LYS A 44 -19.27 -0.55 0.73
N ILE A 45 -18.03 -0.26 0.39
CA ILE A 45 -16.85 -0.69 1.15
C ILE A 45 -16.44 0.33 2.23
N LEU A 46 -17.11 1.49 2.28
CA LEU A 46 -16.86 2.58 3.25
C LEU A 46 -17.03 2.20 4.73
N ASP A 47 -17.59 1.02 5.04
CA ASP A 47 -17.85 0.58 6.42
C ASP A 47 -16.84 -0.47 6.93
N ARG A 48 -15.90 -0.93 6.09
CA ARG A 48 -14.83 -1.87 6.47
C ARG A 48 -13.46 -1.35 6.01
N PRO A 49 -12.36 -1.70 6.70
CA PRO A 49 -11.01 -1.34 6.27
C PRO A 49 -10.64 -2.10 4.99
N SER A 50 -11.01 -1.57 3.83
CA SER A 50 -10.57 -2.06 2.52
C SER A 50 -9.49 -1.20 1.89
N ASP A 51 -9.18 -0.09 2.56
CA ASP A 51 -7.96 0.64 2.44
C ASP A 51 -7.13 0.42 3.71
N VAL A 52 -5.83 0.22 3.52
CA VAL A 52 -4.86 0.25 4.61
C VAL A 52 -3.91 1.39 4.35
N CYS A 53 -3.60 2.15 5.40
CA CYS A 53 -2.63 3.23 5.35
C CYS A 53 -1.48 2.94 6.31
N ALA A 54 -0.28 3.36 5.95
CA ALA A 54 0.91 3.24 6.76
C ALA A 54 1.88 4.38 6.43
N ASP A 55 2.78 4.67 7.35
CA ASP A 55 3.83 5.66 7.14
C ASP A 55 5.06 5.02 6.45
N THR A 56 5.14 3.68 6.40
CA THR A 56 6.20 2.92 5.73
C THR A 56 5.65 1.80 4.83
N ALA A 57 6.46 1.39 3.83
CA ALA A 57 6.09 0.30 2.92
C ALA A 57 6.04 -1.07 3.60
N GLU A 58 6.87 -1.30 4.63
CA GLU A 58 6.91 -2.54 5.39
C GLU A 58 5.65 -2.70 6.26
N GLU A 59 5.25 -1.64 6.97
CA GLU A 59 3.99 -1.61 7.71
C GLU A 59 2.78 -1.77 6.78
N LEU A 60 2.84 -1.17 5.58
CA LEU A 60 1.80 -1.37 4.58
C LEU A 60 1.69 -2.85 4.18
N ALA A 61 2.83 -3.53 3.95
CA ALA A 61 2.87 -4.95 3.62
C ALA A 61 2.26 -5.80 4.73
N ASP A 62 2.60 -5.52 5.98
CA ASP A 62 2.09 -6.26 7.14
C ASP A 62 0.58 -6.09 7.28
N LYS A 63 0.07 -4.86 7.12
CA LYS A 63 -1.37 -4.57 7.11
C LYS A 63 -2.10 -5.28 5.97
N ILE A 64 -1.56 -5.24 4.75
CA ILE A 64 -2.16 -5.96 3.61
C ILE A 64 -2.19 -7.48 3.91
N ARG A 65 -1.11 -8.05 4.47
CA ARG A 65 -1.07 -9.47 4.86
C ARG A 65 -2.08 -9.81 5.94
N ALA A 66 -2.22 -8.97 6.95
CA ALA A 66 -3.18 -9.16 8.03
C ALA A 66 -4.61 -9.21 7.47
N VAL A 67 -4.97 -8.27 6.59
CA VAL A 67 -6.29 -8.26 5.93
C VAL A 67 -6.45 -9.46 4.99
N THR A 68 -5.41 -9.83 4.24
CA THR A 68 -5.46 -10.97 3.30
C THR A 68 -5.48 -12.34 4.00
N ARG A 69 -5.11 -12.41 5.29
CA ARG A 69 -5.16 -13.66 6.08
C ARG A 69 -6.50 -13.86 6.78
N ASP A 70 -7.26 -12.79 6.97
CA ASP A 70 -8.57 -12.79 7.63
C ASP A 70 -9.75 -13.09 6.66
N GLU A 71 -9.45 -13.28 5.37
CA GLU A 71 -10.39 -13.71 4.31
C GLU A 71 -10.34 -15.22 4.02
#